data_AF-A0A9E3L3Z3-F1
#
_entry.id   AF-A0A9E3L3Z3-F1
#
_cell.length_a   1.000
_cell.length_b   1.000
_cell.length_c   1.000
_cell.angle_alpha   90.00
_cell.angle_beta   90.00
_cell.angle_gamma   90.00
#
_symmetry.space_group_name_H-M   'P 1'
#
loop_
_entity.id
_entity.type
_entity.pdbx_description
1 polymer ?
#
loop_
_entity_poly.entity_id
_entity_poly.type
_entity_poly.pdbx_seq_one_letter_code
_entity_poly.pdbx_strand_id
1 'polypeptide(L)' 'MRQLVHGFLADRSAATAIEYALIAGGISIAIIVAVNSLGTTVNNLFTSVSSSLK' A
#
# COMPACT_ATOMS: atom_id res chain seq x y z
N MET A 1 -16.04 -35.34 9.11
CA MET A 1 -17.01 -34.25 8.85
C MET A 1 -17.25 -33.36 10.06
N ARG A 2 -17.80 -33.85 11.18
CA ARG A 2 -18.14 -33.01 12.36
C ARG A 2 -16.96 -32.22 12.92
N GLN A 3 -15.75 -32.77 12.94
CA GLN A 3 -14.55 -32.07 13.42
C GLN A 3 -14.05 -30.97 12.46
N LEU A 4 -14.20 -31.19 11.15
CA LEU A 4 -13.83 -30.20 10.13
C LEU A 4 -14.75 -28.98 10.19
N VAL A 5 -16.05 -29.21 10.35
CA VAL A 5 -17.06 -28.14 10.46
C VAL A 5 -16.85 -27.30 11.73
N HIS A 6 -16.56 -27.94 12.87
CA HIS A 6 -16.24 -27.20 14.10
C HIS A 6 -14.93 -26.40 13.99
N GLY A 7 -13.90 -26.96 13.35
CA GLY A 7 -12.64 -26.26 13.13
C GLY A 7 -12.79 -25.03 12.23
N PHE A 8 -13.58 -25.14 11.16
CA PHE A 8 -13.89 -24.01 10.28
C PHE A 8 -14.69 -22.89 10.99
N LEU A 9 -15.69 -23.25 11.80
CA LEU A 9 -16.47 -22.29 12.59
C LEU A 9 -15.65 -21.59 13.68
N ALA A 10 -14.59 -22.24 14.16
CA ALA A 10 -13.66 -21.68 15.16
C ALA A 10 -12.50 -20.89 14.54
N ASP A 11 -12.33 -20.93 13.21
CA ASP A 11 -11.24 -20.25 12.53
C ASP A 11 -11.46 -18.73 12.51
N ARG A 12 -10.47 -17.99 13.01
CA ARG A 12 -10.44 -16.52 12.99
C ARG A 12 -9.46 -15.96 11.97
N SER A 13 -8.71 -16.82 11.28
CA SER A 13 -7.67 -16.43 10.33
C SER A 13 -8.24 -15.52 9.23
N ALA A 14 -9.49 -15.75 8.78
CA ALA A 14 -10.16 -14.89 7.81
C ALA A 14 -10.49 -13.48 8.35
N ALA A 15 -10.92 -13.37 9.61
CA ALA A 15 -11.18 -12.09 10.26
C ALA A 15 -9.87 -11.31 10.49
N THR A 16 -8.80 -12.01 10.86
CA THR A 16 -7.47 -11.41 10.99
C THR A 16 -6.89 -11.00 9.63
N ALA A 17 -7.14 -11.76 8.56
CA ALA A 17 -6.70 -11.40 7.22
C ALA A 17 -7.32 -10.09 6.71
N ILE A 18 -8.60 -9.81 6.99
CA ILE A 18 -9.25 -8.57 6.55
C ILE A 18 -8.72 -7.33 7.31
N GLU A 19 -8.33 -7.49 8.58
CA GLU A 19 -7.70 -6.42 9.36
C GLU A 19 -6.32 -6.06 8.78
N TYR A 20 -5.48 -7.06 8.52
CA TYR A 20 -4.18 -6.83 7.89
C TYR A 20 -4.31 -6.31 6.46
N ALA A 21 -5.30 -6.77 5.69
CA ALA A 21 -5.57 -6.26 4.35
C ALA A 21 -5.96 -4.77 4.36
N LEU A 22 -6.76 -4.34 5.34
CA LEU A 22 -7.14 -2.93 5.49
C LEU A 22 -5.93 -2.05 5.85
N ILE A 23 -5.09 -2.51 6.78
CA ILE A 23 -3.84 -1.81 7.16
C ILE A 23 -2.90 -1.71 5.96
N ALA A 24 -2.68 -2.83 5.25
CA ALA A 24 -1.83 -2.88 4.06
C ALA A 24 -2.37 -1.96 2.94
N GLY A 25 -3.69 -1.94 2.73
CA GLY A 25 -4.35 -1.05 1.80
C GLY A 25 -4.11 0.43 2.15
N GLY A 26 -4.24 0.80 3.42
CA GLY A 26 -3.96 2.16 3.90
C GLY A 26 -2.51 2.58 3.69
N ILE A 27 -1.56 1.71 4.01
CA ILE A 27 -0.12 1.95 3.80
C ILE A 27 0.18 2.11 2.31
N SER A 28 -0.41 1.28 1.45
CA SER A 28 -0.23 1.35 0.00
C SER A 28 -0.62 2.73 -0.56
N ILE A 29 -1.79 3.24 -0.18
CA ILE A 29 -2.27 4.56 -0.62
C ILE A 29 -1.32 5.67 -0.14
N ALA A 30 -0.87 5.62 1.11
CA ALA A 30 0.08 6.58 1.64
C ALA A 30 1.41 6.60 0.87
N ILE A 31 1.93 5.41 0.52
CA ILE A 31 3.14 5.27 -0.29
C ILE A 31 2.94 5.86 -1.69
N ILE A 32 1.81 5.57 -2.35
CA ILE A 32 1.50 6.11 -3.68
C ILE A 32 1.55 7.63 -3.68
N VAL A 33 0.94 8.28 -2.68
CA VAL A 33 0.95 9.74 -2.56
C VAL A 33 2.37 10.27 -2.37
N ALA A 34 3.13 9.67 -1.46
CA ALA A 34 4.51 10.09 -1.18
C ALA A 34 5.42 9.96 -2.41
N VAL A 35 5.35 8.84 -3.12
CA VAL A 35 6.15 8.57 -4.33
C VAL A 35 5.79 9.54 -5.46
N ASN A 36 4.50 9.85 -5.66
CA ASN A 36 4.10 10.83 -6.66
C ASN A 36 4.66 12.23 -6.34
N SER A 37 4.55 12.68 -5.09
CA SER A 37 5.12 13.96 -4.66
C SER A 37 6.63 14.02 -4.89
N LEU A 38 7.35 12.95 -4.52
CA LEU A 38 8.79 12.86 -4.74
C LEU A 38 9.14 12.90 -6.24
N GLY A 39 8.39 12.18 -7.07
CA GLY A 39 8.53 12.20 -8.52
C GLY A 39 8.39 13.60 -9.11
N THR A 40 7.38 14.36 -8.65
CA THR A 40 7.21 15.77 -9.05
C THR A 40 8.41 16.64 -8.64
N THR A 41 8.89 16.51 -7.40
CA THR A 41 10.05 17.28 -6.92
C THR A 41 11.29 17.00 -7.75
N VAL A 42 11.57 15.72 -8.03
CA VAL A 42 12.73 15.31 -8.84
C VAL A 42 12.60 15.81 -10.28
N ASN A 43 11.42 15.69 -10.89
CA ASN A 43 11.18 16.17 -12.25
C ASN A 43 11.36 17.70 -12.35
N ASN A 44 10.90 18.46 -11.35
CA ASN A 44 11.07 19.90 -11.30
C ASN A 44 12.55 20.28 -11.17
N LEU A 45 13.33 19.55 -10.39
CA LEU A 45 14.77 19.74 -10.27
C LEU A 45 15.46 19.54 -11.62
N PHE A 46 15.22 18.41 -12.29
CA PHE A 46 15.81 18.14 -13.60
C PHE A 46 15.37 19.14 -14.67
N THR A 47 14.11 19.58 -14.64
CA THR A 47 13.60 20.61 -15.53
C THR A 47 14.33 21.95 -15.31
N SER A 48 14.53 22.33 -14.05
CA SER A 48 15.24 23.56 -13.69
C SER A 48 16.70 23.55 -14.16
N VAL A 49 17.38 22.41 -13.96
CA VAL A 49 18.74 22.20 -14.47
C VAL A 49 18.77 22.24 -15.99
N SER A 50 17.86 21.54 -16.66
CA SER A 50 17.76 21.53 -18.14
C SER A 50 17.45 22.90 -18.72
N SER A 51 16.69 23.74 -18.00
CA SER A 51 16.41 25.12 -18.39
C SER A 51 17.63 26.02 -18.19
N SER A 52 18.46 25.75 -17.19
CA SER A 52 19.67 26.55 -16.90
C SER A 52 20.83 26.22 -17.84
N LEU A 53 20.76 25.08 -18.53
CA LEU A 53 21.77 24.61 -19.49
C LEU A 53 21.47 25.00 -20.95
N LYS A 54 20.28 25.56 -21.24
CA LYS A 54 19.91 26.10 -22.56
C LYS A 54 20.29 27.57 -22.65
#